data_AF-A0A380TH00-F1
#
_entry.id   AF-A0A380TH00-F1
#
_cell.length_a   1.000
_cell.length_b   1.000
_cell.length_c   1.000
_cell.angle_alpha   90.00
_cell.angle_beta   90.00
_cell.angle_gamma   90.00
#
_symmetry.space_group_name_H-M   'P 1'
#
loop_
_entity.id
_entity.type
_entity.pdbx_description
1 polymer ?
#
loop_
_entity_poly.entity_id
_entity_poly.type
_entity_poly.pdbx_seq_one_letter_code
_entity_poly.pdbx_strand_id
1 'polypeptide(L)'
;MSVDHYVPISRRVDLAYEWSNYRLACLTMNARKRDFESVLDPFSLPPETFHLELVTGRIYPNPALSGPDAKEAQDTIDRLKLDNSGNRELRARRYQDYCESNLPEDYLRRHSPFIWFEAGRQGLL
;
A
#
# COMPACT_ATOMS: atom_id res chain seq x y z
N MET A 1 -2.60 -17.06 -1.04
CA MET A 1 -3.39 -16.01 -0.36
C MET A 1 -3.57 -16.44 1.09
N SER A 2 -3.57 -15.53 2.08
CA SER A 2 -3.71 -15.87 3.51
C SER A 2 -4.66 -14.93 4.23
N VAL A 3 -5.18 -15.36 5.38
CA VAL A 3 -5.91 -14.51 6.32
C VAL A 3 -4.93 -13.99 7.37
N ASP A 4 -4.98 -12.69 7.62
CA ASP A 4 -4.25 -11.98 8.69
C ASP A 4 -5.23 -11.49 9.75
N HIS A 5 -4.79 -11.45 11.01
CA HIS A 5 -5.51 -10.79 12.10
C HIS A 5 -4.95 -9.38 12.26
N TYR A 6 -5.78 -8.35 12.10
CA TYR A 6 -5.35 -6.95 12.23
C TYR A 6 -4.72 -6.70 13.62
N VAL A 7 -5.45 -7.04 14.68
CA VAL A 7 -4.94 -7.15 16.06
C VAL A 7 -4.43 -8.58 16.29
N PRO A 8 -3.14 -8.77 16.64
CA PRO A 8 -2.56 -10.11 16.80
C PRO A 8 -3.22 -10.93 17.91
N ILE A 9 -3.50 -12.21 17.64
CA ILE A 9 -4.05 -13.15 18.65
C ILE A 9 -3.13 -13.24 19.88
N SER A 10 -1.82 -13.19 19.70
CA SER A 10 -0.83 -13.23 20.80
C SER A 10 -0.99 -12.08 21.80
N ARG A 11 -1.66 -10.99 21.41
CA ARG A 11 -1.93 -9.81 22.22
C ARG A 11 -3.37 -9.78 22.74
N ARG A 12 -4.33 -10.14 21.89
CA ARG A 12 -5.77 -10.09 22.18
C ARG A 12 -6.48 -11.35 21.68
N VAL A 13 -6.43 -12.41 22.49
CA VAL A 13 -7.10 -13.69 22.19
C VAL A 13 -8.62 -13.53 22.11
N ASP A 14 -9.16 -12.57 22.86
CA ASP A 14 -10.59 -12.23 22.87
C ASP A 14 -11.10 -11.71 21.51
N LEU A 15 -10.22 -11.17 20.66
CA LEU A 15 -10.55 -10.69 19.32
C LEU A 15 -10.29 -11.73 18.21
N ALA A 16 -9.92 -12.96 18.58
CA ALA A 16 -9.46 -13.97 17.61
C ALA A 16 -10.52 -14.40 16.58
N TYR A 17 -11.81 -14.26 16.94
CA TYR A 17 -12.96 -14.67 16.11
C TYR A 17 -13.86 -13.50 15.71
N GLU A 18 -13.44 -12.25 15.97
CA GLU A 18 -14.16 -11.07 15.53
C GLU A 18 -13.96 -10.86 14.03
N TRP A 19 -15.05 -10.83 13.26
CA TRP A 19 -14.99 -10.70 11.80
C TRP A 19 -14.31 -9.40 11.36
N SER A 20 -14.49 -8.34 12.13
CA SER A 20 -13.84 -7.04 11.93
C SER A 20 -12.32 -7.09 12.10
N ASN A 21 -11.78 -8.18 12.66
CA ASN A 21 -10.34 -8.38 12.89
C ASN A 21 -9.64 -9.15 11.75
N TYR A 22 -10.35 -9.70 10.77
CA TYR A 22 -9.72 -10.45 9.66
C TYR A 22 -9.40 -9.58 8.45
N ARG A 23 -8.21 -9.73 7.87
CA ARG A 23 -7.79 -9.08 6.61
C ARG A 23 -7.32 -10.13 5.61
N LEU A 24 -7.72 -9.96 4.35
CA LEU A 24 -7.16 -10.75 3.26
C LEU A 24 -5.80 -10.17 2.89
N ALA A 25 -4.73 -10.93 3.11
CA ALA A 25 -3.36 -10.48 2.86
C ALA A 25 -2.59 -11.50 2.03
N CYS A 26 -1.64 -11.03 1.21
CA CYS A 26 -0.68 -11.95 0.62
C CYS A 26 0.27 -12.48 1.72
N LEU A 27 0.80 -13.69 1.53
CA LEU A 27 1.66 -14.35 2.51
C LEU A 27 2.84 -13.47 2.92
N THR A 28 3.40 -12.72 1.96
CA THR A 28 4.53 -11.82 2.20
C THR A 28 4.16 -10.64 3.10
N MET A 29 3.00 -9.98 2.91
CA MET A 29 2.58 -8.88 3.78
C MET A 29 2.23 -9.38 5.18
N ASN A 30 1.50 -10.50 5.25
CA ASN A 30 1.15 -11.13 6.52
C ASN A 30 2.41 -11.49 7.35
N ALA A 31 3.39 -12.15 6.71
CA ALA A 31 4.65 -12.50 7.35
C ALA A 31 5.53 -11.29 7.74
N ARG A 32 5.32 -10.12 7.12
CA ARG A 32 6.01 -8.87 7.47
C ARG A 32 5.30 -8.14 8.61
N LYS A 33 3.96 -8.10 8.62
CA LYS A 33 3.17 -7.50 9.70
C LYS A 33 3.41 -8.21 11.04
N ARG A 34 3.24 -9.54 11.08
CA ARG A 34 3.34 -10.37 12.30
C ARG A 34 2.49 -9.78 13.45
N ASP A 35 3.13 -9.53 14.59
CA ASP A 35 2.55 -9.03 15.83
C ASP A 35 2.63 -7.50 15.98
N PHE A 36 2.94 -6.78 14.89
CA PHE A 36 3.09 -5.33 14.92
C PHE A 36 1.74 -4.64 14.68
N GLU A 37 1.31 -3.83 15.65
CA GLU A 37 -0.04 -3.23 15.68
C GLU A 37 -0.13 -1.89 14.95
N SER A 38 0.98 -1.17 14.75
CA SER A 38 0.97 0.19 14.18
C SER A 38 1.02 0.22 12.65
N VAL A 39 0.68 -0.89 11.99
CA VAL A 39 0.48 -0.89 10.53
C VAL A 39 -0.90 -0.33 10.26
N LEU A 40 -1.00 0.68 9.40
CA LEU A 40 -2.27 1.26 9.00
C LEU A 40 -3.20 0.19 8.42
N ASP A 41 -4.45 0.17 8.89
CA ASP A 41 -5.47 -0.75 8.39
C ASP A 41 -5.94 -0.33 6.99
N PRO A 42 -5.84 -1.20 5.97
CA PRO A 42 -6.35 -0.88 4.63
C PRO A 42 -7.86 -0.56 4.59
N PHE A 43 -8.65 -0.93 5.60
CA PHE A 43 -10.09 -0.64 5.68
C PHE A 43 -10.40 0.75 6.22
N SER A 44 -9.51 1.33 7.04
CA SER A 44 -9.67 2.67 7.62
C SER A 44 -8.64 3.67 7.11
N LEU A 45 -7.77 3.26 6.17
CA LEU A 45 -6.74 4.09 5.57
C LEU A 45 -7.37 5.31 4.87
N PRO A 46 -7.03 6.55 5.28
CA PRO A 46 -7.49 7.73 4.58
C PRO A 46 -7.03 7.74 3.11
N PRO A 47 -7.84 8.29 2.19
CA PRO A 47 -7.36 8.56 0.83
C PRO A 47 -6.15 9.49 0.89
N GLU A 48 -5.28 9.40 -0.12
CA GLU A 48 -4.05 10.21 -0.21
C GLU A 48 -3.08 10.05 0.99
N THR A 49 -3.06 8.89 1.65
CA THR A 49 -2.04 8.60 2.68
C THR A 49 -0.65 8.40 2.09
N PHE A 50 -0.58 7.77 0.91
CA PHE A 50 0.67 7.46 0.22
C PHE A 50 0.71 8.15 -1.14
N HIS A 51 1.84 8.75 -1.46
CA HIS A 51 2.17 9.25 -2.80
C HIS A 51 3.15 8.32 -3.49
N LEU A 52 3.16 8.37 -4.81
CA LEU A 52 4.02 7.56 -5.67
C LEU A 52 4.76 8.47 -6.65
N GLU A 53 6.08 8.34 -6.68
CA GLU A 53 6.90 8.89 -7.75
C GLU A 53 6.91 7.87 -8.89
N LEU A 54 6.30 8.24 -10.02
CA LEU A 54 5.94 7.32 -11.10
C LEU A 54 7.16 6.82 -11.89
N VAL A 55 8.22 7.62 -11.98
CA VAL A 55 9.43 7.27 -12.75
C VAL A 55 10.26 6.21 -12.03
N THR A 56 10.49 6.40 -10.73
CA THR A 56 11.29 5.49 -9.89
C THR A 56 10.45 4.41 -9.23
N GLY A 57 9.13 4.55 -9.23
CA GLY A 57 8.20 3.67 -8.52
C GLY A 57 8.28 3.80 -7.00
N ARG A 58 8.94 4.86 -6.49
CA ARG A 58 9.12 5.10 -5.05
C ARG A 58 7.80 5.53 -4.43
N ILE A 59 7.45 4.92 -3.30
CA ILE A 59 6.33 5.40 -2.47
C ILE A 59 6.82 6.12 -1.23
N TYR A 60 6.05 7.09 -0.76
CA TYR A 60 6.35 7.86 0.44
C TYR A 60 5.05 8.41 1.05
N PRO A 61 5.05 8.78 2.35
CA PRO A 61 3.90 9.43 2.97
C PRO A 61 3.53 10.70 2.21
N ASN A 62 2.24 11.01 2.13
CA ASN A 62 1.81 12.28 1.57
C ASN A 62 2.45 13.45 2.37
N PRO A 63 3.19 14.36 1.70
CA PRO A 63 3.88 15.47 2.36
C PRO A 63 2.96 16.45 3.10
N ALA A 64 1.66 16.45 2.81
CA ALA A 64 0.66 17.28 3.47
C ALA A 64 0.17 16.69 4.80
N LEU A 65 0.54 15.45 5.15
CA LEU A 65 0.14 14.81 6.40
C LEU A 65 0.78 15.50 7.61
N SER A 66 0.06 15.46 8.74
CA SER A 66 0.58 15.92 10.02
C SER A 66 1.73 15.03 10.48
N GLY A 67 2.61 15.51 11.36
CA GLY A 67 3.78 14.75 11.83
C GLY A 67 3.47 13.34 12.34
N PRO A 68 2.44 13.14 13.21
CA PRO A 68 2.01 11.81 13.64
C PRO A 68 1.55 10.92 12.49
N ASP A 69 0.68 11.42 11.61
CA ASP A 69 0.11 10.62 10.51
C ASP A 69 1.17 10.27 9.46
N ALA A 70 2.07 11.21 9.15
CA ALA A 70 3.19 11.00 8.25
C ALA A 70 4.15 9.93 8.80
N LYS A 71 4.37 9.94 10.12
CA LYS A 71 5.18 8.91 10.79
C LYS A 71 4.52 7.54 10.71
N GLU A 72 3.22 7.44 10.97
CA GLU A 72 2.50 6.16 10.92
C GLU A 72 2.48 5.58 9.50
N ALA A 73 2.31 6.44 8.49
CA ALA A 73 2.44 6.08 7.09
C ALA A 73 3.86 5.58 6.76
N GLN A 74 4.90 6.27 7.25
CA GLN A 74 6.29 5.85 7.03
C GLN A 74 6.59 4.51 7.72
N ASP A 75 6.19 4.35 8.98
CA ASP A 75 6.36 3.11 9.74
C ASP A 75 5.65 1.95 9.04
N THR A 76 4.48 2.20 8.44
CA THR A 76 3.76 1.23 7.61
C THR A 76 4.55 0.84 6.36
N ILE A 77 5.08 1.81 5.61
CA ILE A 77 5.92 1.57 4.43
C ILE A 77 7.12 0.69 4.78
N ASP A 78 7.81 1.02 5.88
CA ASP A 78 9.03 0.35 6.29
C ASP A 78 8.75 -1.06 6.83
N ARG A 79 7.73 -1.21 7.68
CA ARG A 79 7.34 -2.49 8.27
C ARG A 79 6.92 -3.50 7.21
N LEU A 80 6.04 -3.07 6.31
CA LEU A 80 5.55 -3.91 5.22
C LEU A 80 6.51 -3.96 4.03
N LYS A 81 7.61 -3.18 4.06
CA LYS A 81 8.57 -3.02 2.97
C LYS A 81 7.87 -2.76 1.63
N LEU A 82 6.88 -1.87 1.66
CA LEU A 82 6.06 -1.52 0.50
C LEU A 82 6.89 -0.82 -0.59
N ASP A 83 8.00 -0.21 -0.19
CA ASP A 83 8.95 0.53 -1.03
C ASP A 83 10.27 -0.22 -1.30
N ASN A 84 10.26 -1.55 -1.23
CA ASN A 84 11.46 -2.32 -1.56
C ASN A 84 11.81 -2.22 -3.07
N SER A 85 13.04 -2.60 -3.43
CA SER A 85 13.55 -2.49 -4.81
C SER A 85 12.65 -3.17 -5.84
N GLY A 86 12.18 -4.39 -5.57
CA GLY A 86 11.31 -5.12 -6.50
C GLY A 86 9.95 -4.45 -6.70
N ASN A 87 9.34 -3.89 -5.65
CA ASN A 87 8.08 -3.17 -5.77
C ASN A 87 8.26 -1.85 -6.53
N ARG A 88 9.37 -1.13 -6.29
CA ARG A 88 9.72 0.08 -7.03
C ARG A 88 9.88 -0.21 -8.52
N GLU A 89 10.71 -1.19 -8.86
CA GLU A 89 10.96 -1.59 -10.26
C GLU A 89 9.65 -2.00 -10.95
N LEU A 90 8.81 -2.81 -10.28
CA LEU A 90 7.53 -3.22 -10.84
C LEU A 90 6.62 -2.03 -11.14
N ARG A 91 6.53 -1.05 -10.23
CA ARG A 91 5.70 0.15 -10.44
C ARG A 91 6.25 1.02 -11.55
N ALA A 92 7.55 1.30 -11.54
CA ALA A 92 8.23 2.08 -12.56
C ALA A 92 8.05 1.47 -13.96
N ARG A 93 8.33 0.17 -14.10
CA ARG A 93 8.19 -0.56 -15.36
C ARG A 93 6.75 -0.52 -15.86
N ARG A 94 5.76 -0.76 -14.99
CA ARG A 94 4.34 -0.72 -15.41
C ARG A 94 3.90 0.65 -15.90
N TYR A 95 4.38 1.73 -15.28
CA TYR A 95 4.09 3.07 -15.75
C TYR A 95 4.82 3.39 -17.06
N GLN A 96 6.09 2.96 -17.19
CA GLN A 96 6.84 3.07 -18.44
C GLN A 96 6.16 2.31 -19.58
N ASP A 97 5.76 1.06 -19.36
CA ASP A 97 5.05 0.23 -20.35
C ASP A 97 3.74 0.92 -20.82
N TYR A 98 3.01 1.54 -19.89
CA TYR A 98 1.82 2.34 -20.20
C TYR A 98 2.13 3.50 -21.15
N CYS A 99 3.17 4.29 -20.84
CA CYS A 99 3.58 5.43 -21.65
C CYS A 99 4.09 5.00 -23.04
N GLU A 100 4.93 3.98 -23.11
CA GLU A 100 5.56 3.53 -24.36
C GLU A 100 4.59 2.79 -25.28
N SER A 101 3.65 2.03 -24.72
CA SER A 101 2.69 1.22 -25.48
C SER A 101 1.39 1.97 -25.80
N ASN A 102 1.26 3.24 -25.38
CA ASN A 102 0.07 4.09 -25.56
C ASN A 102 -1.22 3.36 -25.10
N LEU A 103 -1.17 2.74 -23.92
CA LEU A 103 -2.28 1.96 -23.38
C LEU A 103 -3.40 2.89 -22.91
N PRO A 104 -4.67 2.45 -22.95
CA PRO A 104 -5.77 3.24 -22.42
C PRO A 104 -5.67 3.36 -20.89
N GLU A 105 -6.12 4.48 -20.33
CA GLU A 105 -6.20 4.72 -18.88
C GLU A 105 -6.82 3.54 -18.09
N ASP A 106 -7.88 2.95 -18.65
CA ASP A 106 -8.60 1.83 -18.05
C ASP A 106 -7.70 0.60 -17.79
N TYR A 107 -6.60 0.45 -18.53
CA TYR A 107 -5.59 -0.57 -18.28
C TYR A 107 -4.95 -0.39 -16.90
N LEU A 108 -4.47 0.83 -16.58
CA LEU A 108 -3.89 1.12 -15.27
C LEU A 108 -4.94 0.97 -14.19
N ARG A 109 -6.17 1.45 -14.42
CA ARG A 109 -7.26 1.34 -13.44
C ARG A 109 -7.53 -0.10 -13.02
N ARG A 110 -7.53 -1.04 -13.97
CA ARG A 110 -7.80 -2.47 -13.70
C ARG A 110 -6.60 -3.21 -13.12
N HIS A 111 -5.40 -2.97 -13.65
CA HIS A 111 -4.23 -3.78 -13.33
C HIS A 111 -3.32 -3.18 -12.26
N SER A 112 -3.33 -1.86 -12.13
CA SER A 112 -2.46 -1.08 -11.25
C SER A 112 -3.21 0.12 -10.65
N PRO A 113 -4.29 -0.11 -9.88
CA PRO A 113 -5.17 0.97 -9.41
C PRO A 113 -4.43 2.05 -8.62
N PHE A 114 -3.37 1.70 -7.91
CA PHE A 114 -2.52 2.65 -7.20
C PHE A 114 -1.72 3.57 -8.15
N ILE A 115 -1.17 3.03 -9.25
CA ILE A 115 -0.45 3.83 -10.27
C ILE A 115 -1.46 4.74 -11.00
N TRP A 116 -2.64 4.21 -11.34
CA TRP A 116 -3.71 4.97 -11.97
C TRP A 116 -4.14 6.16 -11.11
N PHE A 117 -4.43 5.92 -9.83
CA PHE A 117 -4.84 6.96 -8.90
C PHE A 117 -3.79 8.08 -8.81
N GLU A 118 -2.51 7.70 -8.70
CA GLU A 118 -1.43 8.67 -8.60
C GLU A 118 -1.20 9.44 -9.91
N ALA A 119 -1.22 8.77 -11.05
CA ALA A 119 -1.09 9.43 -12.36
C ALA A 119 -2.22 10.43 -12.60
N GLY A 120 -3.44 10.09 -12.19
CA GLY A 120 -4.58 11.01 -12.23
C GLY A 120 -4.39 12.22 -11.32
N ARG A 121 -3.92 12.00 -10.08
CA ARG A 121 -3.59 13.06 -9.11
C ARG A 121 -2.54 14.04 -9.66
N GLN A 122 -1.58 13.54 -10.44
CA GLN A 122 -0.52 14.33 -11.06
C GLN A 122 -0.90 14.92 -12.43
N GLY A 123 -2.08 14.61 -12.97
CA GLY A 123 -2.55 15.12 -14.27
C GLY A 123 -1.88 14.47 -15.49
N LEU A 124 -1.51 13.19 -15.38
CA LEU A 124 -0.70 12.44 -16.37
C LEU A 124 -1.48 11.30 -17.07
N LEU A 125 -2.81 11.30 -16.99
CA LEU A 125 -3.67 10.33 -17.67
C LEU A 125 -4.15 10.83 -19.03
#